data_AF-A0A369UTY6-F1
#
_entry.id   AF-A0A369UTY6-F1
#
_cell.length_a   1.000
_cell.length_b   1.000
_cell.length_c   1.000
_cell.angle_alpha   90.00
_cell.angle_beta   90.00
_cell.angle_gamma   90.00
#
_symmetry.space_group_name_H-M   'P 1'
#
loop_
_entity.id
_entity.type
_entity.pdbx_description
1 polymer ?
#
loop_
_entity_poly.entity_id
_entity_poly.type
_entity_poly.pdbx_seq_one_letter_code
_entity_poly.pdbx_strand_id
1 'polypeptide(L)' 'MAGTFISGEDRSMAFVGQMEDFALEYLPDSEMLEFLAEGLSLYRPWAGSPYWSESEMRQLLCDFTQEFGGHQDS' A
#
# COMPACT_ATOMS: atom_id res chain seq x y z
N MET A 1 -7.55 8.37 6.05
CA MET A 1 -7.08 6.97 6.11
C MET A 1 -5.83 6.80 5.25
N ALA A 2 -5.87 6.95 3.92
CA ALA A 2 -4.64 6.90 3.12
C ALA A 2 -3.62 8.01 3.47
N GLY A 3 -4.06 9.27 3.58
CA GLY A 3 -3.17 10.39 3.93
C GLY A 3 -2.54 10.30 5.33
N THR A 4 -3.22 9.66 6.29
CA THR A 4 -2.70 9.43 7.66
C THR A 4 -1.66 8.30 7.68
N PHE A 5 -1.81 7.29 6.82
CA PHE A 5 -0.81 6.24 6.66
C PHE A 5 0.44 6.76 5.90
N ILE A 6 0.23 7.52 4.82
CA ILE A 6 1.31 8.14 4.04
C ILE A 6 2.10 9.16 4.87
N SER A 7 1.46 9.88 5.81
CA SER A 7 2.18 10.75 6.75
C SER A 7 2.90 9.97 7.87
N GLY A 8 2.46 8.74 8.17
CA GLY A 8 3.05 7.85 9.19
C GLY A 8 2.43 7.95 10.57
N GLU A 9 1.34 8.69 10.67
CA GLU A 9 0.49 8.76 11.85
C GLU A 9 -0.28 7.44 12.03
N ASP A 10 -0.62 6.77 10.93
CA ASP A 10 -1.17 5.42 10.93
C ASP A 10 -0.11 4.41 10.42
N ARG A 11 0.05 3.32 11.18
CA ARG A 11 0.97 2.21 10.91
C ARG A 11 0.26 0.87 11.13
N SER A 12 -1.06 0.89 11.14
CA SER A 12 -1.87 -0.25 11.51
C SER A 12 -1.99 -1.23 10.33
N MET A 13 -2.01 -2.51 10.67
CA MET A 13 -2.40 -3.56 9.73
C MET A 13 -3.85 -3.41 9.27
N ALA A 14 -4.69 -2.64 9.98
CA ALA A 14 -6.09 -2.44 9.65
C ALA A 14 -6.28 -1.66 8.35
N PHE A 15 -5.44 -0.65 8.08
CA PHE A 15 -5.49 0.06 6.81
C PHE A 15 -5.01 -0.82 5.65
N VAL A 16 -3.92 -1.56 5.86
CA VAL A 16 -3.37 -2.49 4.86
C VAL A 16 -4.36 -3.60 4.52
N GLY A 17 -5.05 -4.17 5.50
CA GLY A 17 -6.11 -5.15 5.27
C GLY A 17 -7.28 -4.58 4.44
N GLN A 18 -7.71 -3.34 4.72
CA GLN A 18 -8.75 -2.69 3.90
C GLN A 18 -8.30 -2.45 2.45
N MET A 19 -7.02 -2.14 2.24
CA MET A 19 -6.47 -2.01 0.89
C MET A 19 -6.44 -3.35 0.16
N GLU A 20 -6.03 -4.41 0.84
CA GLU A 20 -6.01 -5.76 0.29
C GLU A 20 -7.41 -6.23 -0.09
N ASP A 21 -8.39 -6.07 0.81
CA ASP A 21 -9.79 -6.40 0.54
C ASP A 21 -10.31 -5.65 -0.70
N PHE A 22 -10.05 -4.34 -0.78
CA PHE A 22 -10.45 -3.54 -1.94
C PHE A 22 -9.78 -4.00 -3.23
N ALA A 23 -8.48 -4.26 -3.21
CA ALA A 23 -7.73 -4.66 -4.39
C ALA A 23 -8.18 -6.04 -4.89
N LEU A 24 -8.45 -6.99 -3.98
CA LEU A 24 -8.98 -8.31 -4.33
C LEU A 24 -10.42 -8.26 -4.86
N GLU A 25 -11.26 -7.37 -4.32
CA GLU A 25 -12.67 -7.28 -4.74
C GLU A 25 -12.84 -6.56 -6.08
N TYR A 26 -12.13 -5.44 -6.28
CA TYR A 26 -12.38 -4.54 -7.41
C TYR A 26 -11.30 -4.58 -8.48
N LEU A 27 -10.12 -5.11 -8.17
CA LEU A 27 -8.93 -5.10 -9.04
C LEU A 27 -8.27 -6.50 -9.22
N PRO A 28 -9.00 -7.63 -9.19
CA PRO A 28 -8.41 -8.98 -9.07
C PRO A 28 -7.48 -9.40 -10.20
N ASP A 29 -7.69 -8.89 -11.42
CA ASP A 29 -6.91 -9.21 -12.61
C ASP A 29 -6.23 -7.95 -13.17
N SER A 30 -5.75 -7.07 -12.28
CA SER A 30 -5.13 -5.80 -12.66
C SER A 30 -3.65 -5.74 -12.31
N GLU A 31 -2.91 -4.99 -13.13
CA GLU A 31 -1.52 -4.62 -12.84
C GLU A 31 -1.39 -3.84 -11.50
N MET A 32 -2.45 -3.16 -11.07
CA MET A 32 -2.50 -2.48 -9.78
C MET A 32 -2.44 -3.45 -8.60
N LEU A 33 -3.15 -4.57 -8.66
CA LEU A 33 -3.08 -5.60 -7.61
C LEU A 33 -1.72 -6.28 -7.62
N GLU A 34 -1.21 -6.65 -8.80
CA GLU A 34 0.13 -7.25 -8.94
C GLU A 34 1.22 -6.35 -8.34
N PHE A 35 1.13 -5.04 -8.57
CA PHE A 35 2.04 -4.05 -8.02
C PHE A 35 1.99 -4.00 -6.48
N LEU A 36 0.80 -4.07 -5.88
CA LEU A 36 0.61 -3.95 -4.44
C LEU A 36 0.82 -5.27 -3.68
N ALA A 37 0.68 -6.42 -4.33
CA ALA A 37 0.53 -7.72 -3.68
C ALA A 37 1.66 -8.08 -2.70
N GLU A 38 2.91 -7.84 -3.09
CA GLU A 38 4.07 -8.15 -2.26
C GLU A 38 4.08 -7.31 -0.97
N GLY A 39 3.90 -5.99 -1.10
CA GLY A 39 3.91 -5.10 0.05
C GLY A 39 2.75 -5.34 1.00
N LEU A 40 1.54 -5.57 0.47
CA LEU A 40 0.38 -5.93 1.29
C LEU A 40 0.65 -7.23 2.09
N SER A 41 1.23 -8.23 1.43
CA SER A 41 1.53 -9.53 2.04
C SER A 41 2.60 -9.44 3.13
N LEU A 42 3.66 -8.66 2.86
CA LEU A 42 4.88 -8.63 3.68
C LEU A 42 4.92 -7.49 4.70
N TYR A 43 4.01 -6.52 4.64
CA TYR A 43 4.01 -5.42 5.61
C TYR A 43 3.74 -5.92 7.02
N ARG A 44 4.74 -5.82 7.90
CA ARG A 44 4.61 -6.08 9.34
C ARG A 44 5.44 -5.04 10.08
N PRO A 45 4.83 -3.97 10.60
CA PRO A 45 5.58 -2.92 11.28
C PRO A 45 6.35 -3.51 12.47
N TRP A 46 7.60 -3.09 12.63
CA TRP A 46 8.53 -3.51 13.70
C TRP A 46 8.94 -4.99 13.71
N ALA A 47 8.47 -5.83 12.78
CA ALA A 47 8.82 -7.24 12.75
C ALA A 47 10.26 -7.49 12.25
N GLY A 48 10.86 -6.50 11.59
CA GLY A 48 12.19 -6.62 10.98
C GLY A 48 12.21 -7.60 9.81
N SER A 49 13.41 -7.89 9.30
CA SER A 49 13.59 -8.85 8.20
C SER A 49 12.99 -10.22 8.55
N PRO A 50 12.26 -10.88 7.64
CA PRO A 50 12.11 -10.59 6.20
C PRO A 50 10.92 -9.69 5.83
N TYR A 51 10.25 -9.08 6.80
CA TYR A 51 9.04 -8.29 6.58
C TYR A 51 9.34 -6.85 6.20
N TRP A 52 8.38 -6.25 5.51
CA TRP A 52 8.45 -4.85 5.12
C TRP A 52 8.13 -3.93 6.30
N SER A 53 8.96 -2.90 6.43
CA SER A 53 8.85 -1.78 7.36
C SER A 53 7.82 -0.73 6.92
N GLU A 54 7.52 0.21 7.81
CA GLU A 54 6.69 1.37 7.47
C GLU A 54 7.27 2.25 6.36
N SER A 55 8.59 2.34 6.26
CA SER A 55 9.26 3.09 5.18
C SER A 55 9.10 2.42 3.82
N GLU A 56 9.24 1.10 3.76
CA GLU A 56 9.11 0.34 2.51
C GLU A 56 7.66 0.38 2.02
N MET A 57 6.69 0.17 2.92
CA MET A 57 5.28 0.28 2.57
C MET A 57 4.89 1.69 2.13
N ARG A 58 5.42 2.74 2.78
CA ARG A 58 5.17 4.12 2.34
C ARG A 58 5.71 4.37 0.95
N GLN A 59 6.93 3.90 0.66
CA GLN A 59 7.54 4.08 -0.65
C GLN A 59 6.69 3.41 -1.74
N LEU A 60 6.24 2.18 -1.51
CA LEU A 60 5.33 1.48 -2.44
C LEU A 60 4.06 2.29 -2.72
N LEU A 61 3.43 2.87 -1.70
CA LEU A 61 2.22 3.65 -1.89
C LEU A 61 2.48 4.94 -2.66
N CYS A 62 3.62 5.60 -2.42
CA CYS A 62 4.05 6.74 -3.23
C CYS A 62 4.21 6.34 -4.70
N ASP A 63 4.94 5.26 -4.96
CA ASP A 63 5.19 4.76 -6.32
C ASP A 63 3.88 4.36 -7.01
N PHE A 64 2.99 3.68 -6.29
CA PHE A 64 1.64 3.34 -6.75
C PHE A 64 0.84 4.57 -7.17
N THR A 65 0.85 5.64 -6.36
CA THR A 65 0.14 6.87 -6.71
C THR A 65 0.76 7.61 -7.90
N GLN A 66 2.08 7.52 -8.08
CA GLN A 66 2.76 8.11 -9.24
C GLN A 66 2.43 7.36 -10.53
N GLU A 67 2.38 6.03 -10.47
CA GLU A 67 2.11 5.17 -11.63
C GLU A 67 0.62 5.16 -12.00
N PHE A 68 -0.28 5.07 -11.01
CA PHE A 68 -1.70 4.79 -11.23
C PHE A 68 -2.66 5.91 -10.77
N GLY A 69 -2.17 6.95 -10.08
CA GLY A 69 -3.00 7.99 -9.46
C GLY A 69 -3.65 8.96 -10.46
N GLY A 70 -3.28 8.89 -11.74
CA GLY A 70 -3.70 9.83 -12.78
C GLY A 70 -3.03 11.20 -12.57
N HIS A 71 -2.46 11.77 -13.63
CA HIS A 71 -2.09 13.18 -13.60
C HIS A 71 -3.38 13.99 -13.37
N GLN A 72 -3.58 14.50 -12.15
CA GLN A 72 -4.52 15.58 -11.93
C GLN A 72 -3.87 16.84 -12.50
N ASP A 73 -3.87 16.95 -13.83
CA ASP A 73 -3.62 18.20 -14.52
C ASP A 73 -4.71 19.17 -14.04
N SER A 74 -4.33 20.05 -13.12
CA SER A 74 -5.10 21.24 -12.71
C SER A 74 -4.75 22.41 -13.61
#